data_AF-A0A0R3PWM4-F1
#
_entry.id   AF-A0A0R3PWM4-F1
#
_cell.length_a   1.000
_cell.length_b   1.000
_cell.length_c   1.000
_cell.angle_alpha   90.00
_cell.angle_beta   90.00
_cell.angle_gamma   90.00
#
_symmetry.space_group_name_H-M   'P 1'
#
loop_
_entity.id
_entity.type
_entity.pdbx_description
1 polymer ?
#
loop_
_entity_poly.entity_id
_entity_poly.type
_entity_poly.pdbx_seq_one_letter_code
_entity_poly.pdbx_strand_id
1 'polypeptide(L)' 'MEALKQQTEQLRIEVQLQRKKVSETSKGLIEYCEKNKNNDALVSGPSDAQNPFQEKKSCNLL' A
#
# COMPACT_ATOMS: atom_id res chain seq x y z
N MET A 1 12.92 -29.28 -25.12
CA MET A 1 13.21 -30.01 -23.85
C MET A 1 13.84 -29.11 -22.79
N GLU A 2 14.69 -28.15 -23.15
CA GLU A 2 15.41 -27.28 -22.20
C GLU A 2 14.50 -26.33 -21.40
N ALA A 3 13.51 -25.71 -22.06
CA ALA A 3 12.52 -24.86 -21.40
C ALA A 3 11.72 -25.60 -20.31
N LEU A 4 11.42 -26.89 -20.53
CA LEU A 4 10.71 -27.71 -19.55
C LEU A 4 11.57 -27.97 -18.31
N LYS A 5 12.87 -28.21 -18.50
CA LYS A 5 13.84 -28.36 -17.40
C LYS A 5 13.95 -27.07 -16.59
N GLN A 6 14.07 -25.93 -17.25
CA GLN A 6 14.11 -24.62 -16.58
C GLN A 6 12.84 -24.36 -15.77
N GLN A 7 11.66 -24.67 -16.32
CA GLN A 7 10.39 -24.54 -15.61
C GLN A 7 10.32 -25.46 -14.39
N THR A 8 10.77 -26.70 -14.49
CA THR A 8 10.77 -27.62 -13.34
C THR A 8 11.71 -27.17 -12.23
N GLU A 9 12.86 -26.60 -12.56
CA GLU A 9 13.79 -26.05 -11.57
C GLU A 9 13.20 -24.80 -10.89
N GLN A 10 12.52 -23.94 -11.65
CA GLN A 10 11.80 -22.79 -11.08
C GLN A 10 10.74 -23.23 -10.06
N LEU A 11 9.94 -24.25 -10.40
CA LEU A 11 8.91 -24.77 -9.49
C LEU A 11 9.51 -25.40 -8.22
N ARG A 12 10.67 -26.05 -8.31
CA ARG A 12 11.39 -26.59 -7.12
C ARG A 12 11.77 -25.46 -6.17
N ILE A 13 12.24 -24.32 -6.69
CA ILE A 13 12.60 -23.14 -5.90
C ILE A 13 11.35 -22.55 -5.24
N GLU A 14 10.25 -22.38 -5.99
CA GLU A 14 9.00 -21.78 -5.48
C GLU A 14 8.32 -22.62 -4.38
N VAL A 15 8.48 -23.95 -4.43
CA VAL A 15 7.99 -24.85 -3.39
C VAL A 15 8.70 -24.66 -2.05
N GLN A 16 9.99 -24.33 -2.07
CA GLN A 16 10.78 -24.16 -0.84
C GLN A 16 10.42 -22.88 -0.09
N LEU A 17 9.71 -21.95 -0.73
CA LEU A 17 9.24 -20.71 -0.10
C LEU A 17 8.25 -21.01 1.03
N GLN A 18 8.66 -20.68 2.26
CA GLN A 18 7.80 -20.78 3.43
C GLN A 18 6.72 -19.69 3.39
N ARG A 19 5.45 -20.11 3.39
CA ARG A 19 4.30 -19.20 3.38
C ARG A 19 3.79 -18.99 4.80
N LYS A 20 3.46 -17.75 5.14
CA LYS A 20 2.77 -17.40 6.40
C LYS A 20 1.27 -17.65 6.28
N LYS A 21 0.58 -17.79 7.42
CA LYS A 21 -0.88 -17.90 7.44
C LYS A 21 -1.50 -16.60 6.95
N VAL A 22 -2.50 -16.69 6.08
CA VAL A 22 -3.24 -15.52 5.59
C VAL A 22 -3.78 -14.68 6.75
N SER A 23 -4.29 -15.33 7.80
CA SER A 23 -4.77 -14.65 9.00
C SER A 23 -3.69 -13.81 9.72
N GLU A 24 -2.43 -14.25 9.70
CA GLU A 24 -1.30 -13.51 10.30
C GLU A 24 -0.92 -12.33 9.41
N THR A 25 -0.80 -12.56 8.11
CA THR A 25 -0.43 -11.50 7.16
C THR A 25 -1.49 -10.41 7.08
N SER A 26 -2.78 -10.78 7.12
CA SER A 26 -3.88 -9.82 7.13
C SER A 26 -3.87 -8.94 8.38
N LYS A 27 -3.55 -9.50 9.56
CA LYS A 27 -3.39 -8.72 10.79
C LYS A 27 -2.26 -7.71 10.65
N GLY A 28 -1.11 -8.12 10.13
CA GLY A 28 0.02 -7.22 9.89
C GLY A 28 -0.31 -6.07 8.94
N LEU A 29 -1.08 -6.35 7.87
CA LEU A 29 -1.56 -5.31 6.95
C LEU A 29 -2.50 -4.31 7.66
N ILE A 30 -3.46 -4.80 8.45
CA ILE A 30 -4.38 -3.96 9.21
C ILE A 30 -3.62 -3.07 10.19
N GLU A 31 -2.69 -3.65 10.96
CA GLU A 31 -1.87 -2.91 11.91
C GLU A 31 -1.04 -1.82 11.24
N TYR A 32 -0.49 -2.10 10.06
CA TYR A 32 0.23 -1.10 9.28
C TYR A 32 -0.69 0.04 8.84
N CYS A 33 -1.87 -0.28 8.30
CA CYS A 33 -2.83 0.72 7.87
C CYS A 33 -3.27 1.61 9.04
N GLU A 34 -3.66 1.02 10.19
CA GLU A 34 -4.08 1.79 11.37
C GLU A 34 -2.99 2.70 11.92
N LYS A 35 -1.73 2.25 11.91
CA LYS A 35 -0.58 3.07 12.35
C LYS A 35 -0.34 4.27 11.42
N ASN A 36 -0.57 4.13 10.12
CA ASN A 36 -0.28 5.16 9.13
C ASN A 36 -1.49 6.00 8.73
N LYS A 37 -2.71 5.59 9.14
CA LYS A 37 -3.98 6.24 8.81
C LYS A 37 -3.99 7.75 9.06
N ASN A 38 -3.40 8.19 10.18
CA ASN A 38 -3.38 9.60 10.55
C ASN A 38 -2.41 10.44 9.71
N ASN A 39 -1.44 9.81 9.05
CA ASN A 39 -0.48 10.48 8.17
C ASN A 39 -0.96 10.49 6.72
N ASP A 40 -1.97 9.69 6.39
CA ASP A 40 -2.55 9.64 5.05
C ASP A 40 -3.63 10.71 4.92
N ALA A 41 -3.27 11.83 4.28
CA ALA A 41 -4.16 12.95 4.05
C ALA A 41 -5.42 12.58 3.24
N LEU A 42 -5.39 11.51 2.43
CA LEU A 42 -6.56 11.06 1.68
C LEU A 42 -7.53 10.27 2.56
N VAL A 43 -7.05 9.65 3.64
CA VAL A 43 -7.86 8.85 4.56
C VAL A 43 -8.36 9.68 5.74
N SER A 44 -7.52 10.53 6.34
CA SER A 44 -7.90 11.41 7.45
C SER A 44 -8.55 12.72 6.99
N GLY A 45 -8.43 13.06 5.71
CA GLY A 45 -8.74 14.37 5.17
C GLY A 45 -7.63 15.39 5.48
N PRO A 46 -7.25 16.25 4.52
CA PRO A 46 -6.34 17.34 4.80
C PRO A 46 -7.07 18.39 5.64
N SER A 47 -6.38 18.99 6.61
CA SER A 47 -6.85 20.26 7.18
C SER A 47 -6.85 21.31 6.07
N ASP A 48 -7.85 22.21 6.05
CA ASP A 48 -8.02 23.23 5.01
C ASP A 48 -6.68 23.94 4.67
N ALA A 49 -5.94 24.37 5.70
CA ALA A 49 -4.65 25.05 5.53
C ALA A 49 -3.50 24.20 4.95
N GLN A 50 -3.58 22.87 4.98
CA GLN A 50 -2.56 21.96 4.45
C GLN A 50 -2.88 21.40 3.08
N ASN A 51 -4.09 21.63 2.55
CA ASN A 51 -4.45 21.19 1.21
C ASN A 51 -3.90 22.17 0.15
N PRO A 52 -2.87 21.80 -0.65
CA PRO A 52 -2.32 22.67 -1.67
C PRO A 52 -3.30 22.93 -2.84
N PHE A 53 -4.36 22.13 -2.95
CA PHE A 53 -5.41 22.26 -3.97
C PHE A 53 -6.65 23.02 -3.46
N GLN A 54 -6.65 23.51 -2.22
CA GLN A 54 -7.76 24.33 -1.74
C GLN A 54 -7.81 25.65 -2.51
N GLU A 55 -8.98 25.99 -3.06
CA GLU A 55 -9.19 27.29 -3.69
C GLU A 55 -8.94 28.41 -2.66
N LYS A 56 -7.96 29.28 -2.93
CA LYS A 56 -7.82 30.52 -2.18
C LYS A 56 -9.04 31.38 -2.52
N LYS A 57 -9.86 31.72 -1.51
CA LYS A 57 -11.01 32.63 -1.68
C LYS A 57 -10.54 33.82 -2.52
N SER A 58 -11.20 34.01 -3.67
CA SER A 58 -10.93 35.09 -4.61
C SER A 58 -10.87 36.42 -3.86
N CYS A 59 -9.77 37.15 -3.99
CA CYS A 59 -9.66 38.51 -3.51
C CYS A 59 -10.79 39.33 -4.15
N ASN A 60 -11.65 39.96 -3.35
CA ASN A 60 -12.53 41.00 -3.87
C ASN A 60 -11.62 42.17 -4.27
N LEU A 61 -11.48 42.41 -5.57
CA LEU A 61 -10.96 43.69 -6.06
C LEU A 61 -11.91 44.78 -5.57
N LEU A 62 -11.40 45.68 -4.72
CA LEU A 62 -12.02 46.96 -4.40
C LEU A 62 -11.20 48.07 -5.07
#